data_AF-A0A7J7JNR1-F1
#
_entry.id   AF-A0A7J7JNR1-F1
#
_cell.length_a   1.000
_cell.length_b   1.000
_cell.length_c   1.000
_cell.angle_alpha   90.00
_cell.angle_beta   90.00
_cell.angle_gamma   90.00
#
_symmetry.space_group_name_H-M   'P 1'
#
loop_
_entity.id
_entity.type
_entity.pdbx_description
1 polymer ?
#
loop_
_entity_poly.entity_id
_entity_poly.type
_entity_poly.pdbx_seq_one_letter_code
_entity_poly.pdbx_strand_id
1 'polypeptide(L)'
;MSLPALNNSDDGSLTAQQKSEIEIRFVADDMVGAPSPVEIRSHKLYKKTLVKLQQELRKAEKKHNKNLLMYSCSFGSKARFSSLRNILNHRRVQKCEVERLMRVQAKEIKQFEKRKHKSLRAASKNGTFKQMRHATNWELTNMKKRHHHQLKDTEKQHINMHLDVYKKFYDEQLEIKLRYRQPLHECSVLVVERHHVDKQHRIDKLHDKQKAQMLSLMHSKRKYKVKELQQKHKDRHELARMKREFQKKHISSSVQLCEWLKDEVVVTSKKILDENMKQRLEELQTHVSEEEQRLKDMCEQQVLQKEKELLKAFNALAVAEEAAVEAGSAEDLD
;
A
#
# COMPACT_ATOMS: atom_id res chain seq x y z
N MET A 1 -21.93 83.59 9.10
CA MET A 1 -21.75 82.61 10.20
C MET A 1 -22.39 81.32 9.74
N SER A 2 -21.59 80.41 9.19
CA SER A 2 -22.07 79.15 8.62
C SER A 2 -21.86 78.03 9.63
N LEU A 3 -22.92 77.29 9.92
CA LEU A 3 -22.90 76.09 10.76
C LEU A 3 -22.02 75.01 10.11
N PRO A 4 -21.24 74.23 10.88
CA PRO A 4 -20.54 73.09 10.33
C PRO A 4 -21.55 71.96 10.04
N ALA A 5 -21.52 71.46 8.81
CA ALA A 5 -22.26 70.30 8.37
C ALA A 5 -21.82 69.06 9.16
N LEU A 6 -22.76 68.46 9.89
CA LEU A 6 -22.62 67.10 10.41
C LEU A 6 -22.74 66.13 9.23
N ASN A 7 -21.61 65.74 8.66
CA ASN A 7 -21.50 64.60 7.77
C ASN A 7 -21.84 63.33 8.56
N ASN A 8 -23.13 62.96 8.55
CA ASN A 8 -23.60 61.64 8.96
C ASN A 8 -23.56 60.73 7.73
N SER A 9 -22.38 60.24 7.38
CA SER A 9 -22.22 59.08 6.51
C SER A 9 -21.46 58.00 7.28
N ASP A 10 -22.09 57.52 8.36
CA ASP A 10 -21.76 56.22 8.93
C ASP A 10 -22.47 55.19 8.04
N ASP A 11 -21.79 54.83 6.95
CA ASP A 11 -22.10 53.62 6.20
C ASP A 11 -22.14 52.46 7.20
N GLY A 12 -23.13 51.58 7.06
CA GLY A 12 -23.41 50.47 7.98
C GLY A 12 -22.33 49.39 8.09
N SER A 13 -21.05 49.74 7.95
CA SER A 13 -19.90 48.91 8.25
C SER A 13 -19.60 48.97 9.76
N LEU A 14 -19.44 47.80 10.38
CA LEU A 14 -18.92 47.69 11.73
C LEU A 14 -17.53 48.32 11.78
N THR A 15 -17.34 49.37 12.59
CA THR A 15 -16.03 50.02 12.73
C THR A 15 -15.01 49.02 13.26
N ALA A 16 -13.73 49.15 12.88
CA ALA A 16 -12.65 48.28 13.36
C ALA A 16 -12.61 48.19 14.90
N GLN A 17 -13.04 49.25 15.58
CA GLN A 17 -13.23 49.32 17.04
C GLN A 17 -14.36 48.42 17.58
N GLN A 18 -15.48 48.31 16.86
CA GLN A 18 -16.56 47.40 17.23
C GLN A 18 -16.17 45.93 17.01
N LYS A 19 -15.28 45.67 16.04
CA LYS A 19 -14.70 44.34 15.81
C LYS A 19 -13.63 43.97 16.86
N SER A 20 -12.92 44.95 17.42
CA SER A 20 -11.90 44.71 18.46
C SER A 20 -12.46 44.67 19.89
N GLU A 21 -13.57 45.35 20.19
CA GLU A 21 -14.26 45.27 21.51
C GLU A 21 -14.88 43.89 21.76
N ILE A 22 -15.22 43.15 20.70
CA ILE A 22 -15.69 41.78 20.80
C ILE A 22 -14.44 40.92 20.64
N GLU A 23 -13.91 40.40 21.74
CA GLU A 23 -12.76 39.48 21.76
C GLU A 23 -13.18 38.13 21.12
N ILE A 24 -13.44 38.14 19.81
CA ILE A 24 -13.77 36.95 19.02
C ILE A 24 -12.46 36.23 18.83
N ARG A 25 -12.20 35.29 19.74
CA ARG A 25 -11.12 34.32 19.56
C ARG A 25 -11.40 33.58 18.26
N PHE A 26 -10.57 33.85 17.25
CA PHE A 26 -10.58 33.14 15.99
C PHE A 26 -10.47 31.64 16.27
N VAL A 27 -11.12 30.86 15.40
CA VAL A 27 -11.14 29.40 15.47
C VAL A 27 -9.70 28.91 15.52
N ALA A 28 -9.29 28.32 16.66
CA ALA A 28 -7.93 27.81 16.82
C ALA A 28 -7.64 26.78 15.72
N ASP A 29 -6.40 26.72 15.23
CA ASP A 29 -5.97 25.78 14.17
C ASP A 29 -6.39 24.33 14.46
N ASP A 30 -6.43 23.96 15.75
CA ASP A 30 -6.91 22.66 16.24
C ASP A 30 -8.36 22.31 15.82
N MET A 31 -9.21 23.29 15.57
CA MET A 31 -10.62 23.10 15.19
C MET A 31 -10.81 22.88 13.69
N VAL A 32 -9.86 23.34 12.86
CA VAL A 32 -9.94 23.25 11.39
C VAL A 32 -8.94 22.25 10.79
N GLY A 33 -7.94 21.79 11.56
CA GLY A 33 -6.97 20.80 11.09
C GLY A 33 -7.59 19.43 10.80
N ALA A 34 -7.04 18.70 9.85
CA ALA A 34 -7.33 17.27 9.70
C ALA A 34 -6.57 16.45 10.74
N PRO A 35 -7.06 15.26 11.16
CA PRO A 35 -6.30 14.39 12.03
C PRO A 35 -5.00 13.96 11.34
N SER A 36 -3.89 14.03 12.07
CA SER A 36 -2.59 13.57 11.60
C SER A 36 -2.56 12.04 11.45
N PRO A 37 -1.63 11.48 10.66
CA PRO A 37 -1.46 10.03 10.54
C PRO A 37 -1.21 9.33 11.89
N VAL A 38 -0.57 10.03 12.84
CA VAL A 38 -0.33 9.51 14.19
C VAL A 38 -1.63 9.44 14.98
N GLU A 39 -2.47 10.47 14.90
CA GLU A 39 -3.80 10.49 15.54
C GLU A 39 -4.68 9.37 14.98
N ILE A 40 -4.71 9.19 13.66
CA ILE A 40 -5.47 8.11 13.00
C ILE A 40 -5.02 6.74 13.52
N ARG A 41 -3.70 6.47 13.53
CA ARG A 41 -3.15 5.19 14.00
C ARG A 41 -3.34 4.97 15.50
N SER A 42 -3.37 6.04 16.28
CA SER A 42 -3.56 5.96 17.73
C SER A 42 -5.03 5.74 18.13
N HIS A 43 -5.97 5.97 17.21
CA HIS A 43 -7.41 5.84 17.44
C HIS A 43 -7.82 4.41 17.82
N LYS A 44 -8.78 4.30 18.74
CA LYS A 44 -9.25 3.01 19.31
C LYS A 44 -9.77 2.05 18.24
N LEU A 45 -10.49 2.57 17.24
CA LEU A 45 -11.02 1.76 16.14
C LEU A 45 -9.88 1.16 15.33
N TYR A 46 -8.91 1.99 14.93
CA TYR A 46 -7.74 1.56 14.15
C TYR A 46 -6.95 0.49 14.89
N LYS A 47 -6.63 0.70 16.18
CA LYS A 47 -5.91 -0.29 17.00
C LYS A 47 -6.65 -1.62 17.11
N LYS A 48 -7.98 -1.59 17.31
CA LYS A 48 -8.79 -2.82 17.38
C LYS A 48 -8.79 -3.57 16.05
N THR A 49 -8.96 -2.85 14.95
CA THR A 49 -8.91 -3.42 13.59
C THR A 49 -7.53 -4.01 13.31
N LEU A 50 -6.46 -3.27 13.62
CA LEU A 50 -5.08 -3.75 13.48
C LEU A 50 -4.83 -5.05 14.26
N VAL A 51 -5.25 -5.13 15.52
CA VAL A 51 -5.07 -6.34 16.33
C VAL A 51 -5.83 -7.53 15.74
N LYS A 52 -7.08 -7.34 15.30
CA LYS A 52 -7.87 -8.39 14.64
C LYS A 52 -7.19 -8.87 13.36
N LEU A 53 -6.77 -7.95 12.50
CA LEU A 53 -6.11 -8.27 11.24
C LEU A 53 -4.76 -8.94 11.46
N GLN A 54 -3.99 -8.53 12.48
CA GLN A 54 -2.75 -9.22 12.85
C GLN A 54 -3.00 -10.65 13.32
N GLN A 55 -4.08 -10.90 14.06
CA GLN A 55 -4.46 -12.26 14.47
C GLN A 55 -4.89 -13.10 13.26
N GLU A 56 -5.67 -12.52 12.35
CA GLU A 56 -6.08 -13.19 11.11
C GLU A 56 -4.90 -13.47 10.19
N LEU A 57 -4.00 -12.51 10.01
CA LEU A 57 -2.75 -12.67 9.24
C LEU A 57 -1.92 -13.79 9.84
N ARG A 58 -1.69 -13.80 11.16
CA ARG A 58 -0.98 -14.91 11.81
C ARG A 58 -1.69 -16.24 11.63
N LYS A 59 -3.02 -16.29 11.62
CA LYS A 59 -3.78 -17.52 11.35
C LYS A 59 -3.64 -17.96 9.90
N ALA A 60 -3.69 -17.01 8.95
CA ALA A 60 -3.50 -17.27 7.54
C ALA A 60 -2.07 -17.73 7.25
N GLU A 61 -1.05 -17.05 7.79
CA GLU A 61 0.35 -17.44 7.74
C GLU A 61 0.58 -18.78 8.43
N LYS A 62 -0.01 -19.06 9.60
CA LYS A 62 0.09 -20.38 10.25
C LYS A 62 -0.60 -21.46 9.43
N LYS A 63 -1.76 -21.18 8.82
CA LYS A 63 -2.45 -22.11 7.93
C LYS A 63 -1.61 -22.37 6.68
N HIS A 64 -1.02 -21.32 6.11
CA HIS A 64 -0.14 -21.39 4.95
C HIS A 64 1.14 -22.14 5.29
N ASN A 65 1.79 -21.86 6.42
CA ASN A 65 2.98 -22.57 6.93
C ASN A 65 2.66 -23.99 7.41
N LYS A 66 1.47 -24.26 7.93
CA LYS A 66 1.01 -25.62 8.25
C LYS A 66 0.76 -26.40 6.95
N ASN A 67 0.13 -25.76 5.97
CA ASN A 67 0.15 -26.14 4.57
C ASN A 67 1.56 -25.93 3.96
N LEU A 68 2.64 -26.10 4.70
CA LEU A 68 4.01 -25.99 4.20
C LEU A 68 4.87 -27.03 4.91
N LEU A 69 4.65 -27.17 6.22
CA LEU A 69 5.17 -28.21 7.11
C LEU A 69 4.45 -29.57 6.97
N MET A 70 3.12 -29.61 6.85
CA MET A 70 2.38 -30.87 6.55
C MET A 70 2.73 -31.41 5.16
N TYR A 71 3.38 -30.60 4.33
CA TYR A 71 3.90 -30.97 3.02
C TYR A 71 5.32 -31.58 3.06
N SER A 72 6.06 -31.49 4.18
CA SER A 72 7.39 -32.12 4.36
C SER A 72 7.36 -33.45 5.13
N CYS A 73 6.28 -33.76 5.87
CA CYS A 73 6.14 -34.99 6.65
C CYS A 73 4.87 -35.77 6.26
N SER A 74 4.99 -36.84 5.45
CA SER A 74 4.09 -38.02 5.46
C SER A 74 4.40 -39.02 4.33
N PHE A 75 5.09 -40.11 4.63
CA PHE A 75 4.89 -41.34 3.84
C PHE A 75 3.44 -41.80 4.08
N GLY A 76 2.63 -41.85 3.03
CA GLY A 76 1.33 -42.53 3.05
C GLY A 76 0.09 -41.65 3.33
N SER A 77 -0.88 -41.78 2.43
CA SER A 77 -2.32 -41.44 2.52
C SER A 77 -2.85 -40.11 1.92
N LYS A 78 -3.57 -40.32 0.81
CA LYS A 78 -4.61 -39.59 0.06
C LYS A 78 -4.90 -38.09 0.33
N ALA A 79 -4.69 -37.34 -0.77
CA ALA A 79 -5.56 -36.32 -1.35
C ALA A 79 -5.57 -34.87 -0.80
N ARG A 80 -5.15 -33.99 -1.73
CA ARG A 80 -5.36 -32.53 -1.89
C ARG A 80 -4.26 -31.59 -1.35
N PHE A 81 -3.69 -30.86 -2.32
CA PHE A 81 -2.92 -29.60 -2.28
C PHE A 81 -1.39 -29.68 -2.19
N SER A 82 -0.73 -28.89 -3.05
CA SER A 82 0.40 -29.37 -3.86
C SER A 82 1.49 -28.33 -4.19
N SER A 83 1.78 -27.28 -3.41
CA SER A 83 2.83 -26.32 -3.83
C SER A 83 4.23 -26.74 -3.37
N LEU A 84 4.51 -26.82 -2.06
CA LEU A 84 5.87 -27.09 -1.57
C LEU A 84 6.27 -28.57 -1.48
N ARG A 85 5.27 -29.46 -1.36
CA ARG A 85 5.48 -30.90 -1.60
C ARG A 85 5.84 -31.16 -3.06
N ASN A 86 5.23 -30.42 -4.00
CA ASN A 86 5.67 -30.45 -5.39
C ASN A 86 7.08 -29.89 -5.52
N ILE A 87 7.52 -28.87 -4.77
CA ILE A 87 8.93 -28.41 -4.88
C ILE A 87 9.93 -29.48 -4.43
N LEU A 88 9.75 -30.11 -3.27
CA LEU A 88 10.70 -31.13 -2.78
C LEU A 88 10.55 -32.47 -3.51
N ASN A 89 9.33 -32.91 -3.83
CA ASN A 89 9.11 -34.10 -4.65
C ASN A 89 9.47 -33.86 -6.11
N HIS A 90 9.25 -32.67 -6.69
CA HIS A 90 9.79 -32.33 -8.01
C HIS A 90 11.30 -32.34 -7.94
N ARG A 91 11.97 -31.63 -7.01
CA ARG A 91 13.44 -31.73 -6.92
C ARG A 91 13.94 -33.16 -6.86
N ARG A 92 13.28 -34.03 -6.09
CA ARG A 92 13.66 -35.45 -5.99
C ARG A 92 13.35 -36.26 -7.25
N VAL A 93 12.15 -36.12 -7.82
CA VAL A 93 11.72 -36.79 -9.05
C VAL A 93 12.56 -36.32 -10.23
N GLN A 94 12.84 -35.02 -10.31
CA GLN A 94 13.66 -34.36 -11.31
C GLN A 94 15.13 -34.77 -11.19
N LYS A 95 15.68 -34.84 -9.97
CA LYS A 95 17.01 -35.41 -9.75
C LYS A 95 17.05 -36.87 -10.21
N CYS A 96 16.04 -37.67 -9.86
CA CYS A 96 15.94 -39.05 -10.34
C CYS A 96 15.76 -39.15 -11.86
N GLU A 97 15.08 -38.20 -12.49
CA GLU A 97 14.83 -38.18 -13.93
C GLU A 97 16.07 -37.75 -14.72
N VAL A 98 16.79 -36.73 -14.25
CA VAL A 98 18.11 -36.32 -14.75
C VAL A 98 19.10 -37.47 -14.58
N GLU A 99 19.21 -38.05 -13.39
CA GLU A 99 20.08 -39.21 -13.14
C GLU A 99 19.71 -40.41 -14.03
N ARG A 100 18.41 -40.70 -14.22
CA ARG A 100 17.95 -41.78 -15.09
C ARG A 100 18.32 -41.51 -16.54
N LEU A 101 18.11 -40.28 -17.02
CA LEU A 101 18.46 -39.87 -18.37
C LEU A 101 19.97 -40.00 -18.60
N MET A 102 20.79 -39.51 -17.67
CA MET A 102 22.25 -39.65 -17.72
C MET A 102 22.68 -41.12 -17.74
N ARG A 103 22.09 -41.99 -16.90
CA ARG A 103 22.39 -43.44 -16.91
C ARG A 103 22.04 -44.10 -18.23
N VAL A 104 20.93 -43.71 -18.87
CA VAL A 104 20.54 -44.23 -20.19
C VAL A 104 21.54 -43.75 -21.25
N GLN A 105 21.84 -42.45 -21.28
CA GLN A 105 22.79 -41.85 -22.21
C GLN A 105 24.20 -42.44 -22.08
N ALA A 106 24.68 -42.67 -20.85
CA ALA A 106 25.97 -43.31 -20.58
C ALA A 106 26.00 -44.77 -21.07
N LYS A 107 24.91 -45.52 -20.88
CA LYS A 107 24.78 -46.90 -21.41
C LYS A 107 24.82 -46.92 -22.93
N GLU A 108 24.14 -45.99 -23.60
CA GLU A 108 24.13 -45.88 -25.05
C GLU A 108 25.51 -45.54 -25.62
N ILE A 109 26.22 -44.58 -25.01
CA ILE A 109 27.60 -44.23 -25.37
C ILE A 109 28.51 -45.45 -25.21
N LYS A 110 28.46 -46.13 -24.06
CA LYS A 110 29.27 -47.34 -23.80
C LYS A 110 28.98 -48.47 -24.78
N GLN A 111 27.72 -48.66 -25.16
CA GLN A 111 27.34 -49.64 -26.18
C GLN A 111 27.84 -49.25 -27.57
N PHE A 112 27.75 -47.96 -27.92
CA PHE A 112 28.24 -47.43 -29.19
C PHE A 112 29.76 -47.59 -29.29
N GLU A 113 30.51 -47.27 -28.24
CA GLU A 113 31.97 -47.42 -28.20
C GLU A 113 32.41 -48.89 -28.36
N LYS A 114 31.70 -49.83 -27.72
CA LYS A 114 31.93 -51.27 -27.92
C LYS A 114 31.69 -51.70 -29.38
N ARG A 115 30.63 -51.19 -30.02
CA ARG A 115 30.36 -51.47 -31.45
C ARG A 115 31.41 -50.83 -32.35
N LYS A 116 31.78 -49.57 -32.09
CA LYS A 116 32.84 -48.82 -32.77
C LYS A 116 34.16 -49.59 -32.75
N HIS A 117 34.61 -50.11 -31.60
CA HIS A 117 35.84 -50.90 -31.53
C HIS A 117 35.80 -52.15 -32.41
N LYS A 118 34.67 -52.87 -32.45
CA LYS A 118 34.51 -54.04 -33.33
C LYS A 118 34.54 -53.64 -34.80
N SER A 119 33.81 -52.60 -35.19
CA SER A 119 33.79 -52.09 -36.57
C SER A 119 35.14 -51.57 -37.04
N LEU A 120 35.90 -50.90 -36.17
CA LEU A 120 37.25 -50.42 -36.48
C LEU A 120 38.25 -51.57 -36.67
N ARG A 121 38.17 -52.63 -35.85
CA ARG A 121 38.99 -53.83 -36.04
C ARG A 121 38.70 -54.53 -37.37
N ALA A 122 37.43 -54.59 -37.78
CA ALA A 122 37.04 -55.13 -39.09
C ALA A 122 37.50 -54.24 -40.26
N ALA A 123 37.29 -52.93 -40.16
CA ALA A 123 37.71 -51.97 -41.19
C ALA A 123 39.25 -51.90 -41.34
N SER A 124 40.01 -52.17 -40.28
CA SER A 124 41.46 -52.31 -40.33
C SER A 124 41.92 -53.47 -41.20
N LYS A 125 41.16 -54.58 -41.23
CA LYS A 125 41.45 -55.74 -42.09
C LYS A 125 41.08 -55.51 -43.55
N ASN A 126 40.12 -54.62 -43.80
CA ASN A 126 39.56 -54.33 -45.12
C ASN A 126 40.13 -53.05 -45.76
N GLY A 127 41.15 -52.41 -45.17
CA GLY A 127 41.79 -51.21 -45.71
C GLY A 127 40.99 -49.90 -45.60
N THR A 128 39.78 -49.91 -45.02
CA THR A 128 38.87 -48.74 -44.94
C THR A 128 38.88 -48.02 -43.58
N PHE A 129 39.89 -48.29 -42.75
CA PHE A 129 39.99 -47.82 -41.36
C PHE A 129 39.77 -46.31 -41.18
N LYS A 130 40.41 -45.47 -42.01
CA LYS A 130 40.30 -44.00 -41.89
C LYS A 130 38.87 -43.52 -42.09
N GLN A 131 38.18 -43.98 -43.14
CA GLN A 131 36.79 -43.60 -43.43
C GLN A 131 35.85 -44.05 -42.30
N MET A 132 35.99 -45.29 -41.82
CA MET A 132 35.19 -45.82 -40.70
C MET A 132 35.45 -45.08 -39.39
N ARG A 133 36.71 -44.67 -39.12
CA ARG A 133 37.08 -43.87 -37.94
C ARG A 133 36.43 -42.48 -37.97
N HIS A 134 36.42 -41.81 -39.12
CA HIS A 134 35.77 -40.51 -39.24
C HIS A 134 34.25 -40.61 -39.07
N ALA A 135 33.59 -41.58 -39.73
CA ALA A 135 32.14 -41.80 -39.62
C ALA A 135 31.71 -42.09 -38.17
N THR A 136 32.36 -43.04 -37.50
CA THR A 136 32.02 -43.42 -36.12
C THR A 136 32.33 -42.32 -35.09
N ASN A 137 33.37 -41.50 -35.31
CA ASN A 137 33.65 -40.35 -34.45
C ASN A 137 32.62 -39.23 -34.63
N TRP A 138 32.18 -38.98 -35.87
CA TRP A 138 31.13 -38.01 -36.16
C TRP A 138 29.80 -38.43 -35.53
N GLU A 139 29.44 -39.71 -35.65
CA GLU A 139 28.24 -40.28 -35.02
C GLU A 139 28.29 -40.17 -33.48
N LEU A 140 29.43 -40.50 -32.85
CA LEU A 140 29.61 -40.35 -31.40
C LEU A 140 29.48 -38.89 -30.97
N THR A 141 30.06 -37.96 -31.73
CA THR A 141 29.98 -36.52 -31.45
C THR A 141 28.53 -36.02 -31.55
N ASN A 142 27.80 -36.45 -32.58
CA ASN A 142 26.39 -36.09 -32.74
C ASN A 142 25.49 -36.72 -31.69
N MET A 143 25.79 -37.94 -31.24
CA MET A 143 25.09 -38.58 -30.13
C MET A 143 25.29 -37.78 -28.83
N LYS A 144 26.55 -37.44 -28.48
CA LYS A 144 26.86 -36.60 -27.32
C LYS A 144 26.17 -35.23 -27.38
N LYS A 145 26.16 -34.57 -28.55
CA LYS A 145 25.46 -33.29 -28.74
C LYS A 145 23.95 -33.41 -28.53
N ARG A 146 23.30 -34.45 -29.06
CA ARG A 146 21.87 -34.70 -28.85
C ARG A 146 21.54 -34.96 -27.38
N HIS A 147 22.36 -35.76 -26.71
CA HIS A 147 22.20 -36.07 -25.28
C HIS A 147 22.33 -34.82 -24.41
N HIS A 148 23.31 -33.96 -24.72
CA HIS A 148 23.50 -32.68 -24.05
C HIS A 148 22.30 -31.74 -24.23
N HIS A 149 21.75 -31.65 -25.44
CA HIS A 149 20.59 -30.82 -25.71
C HIS A 149 19.36 -31.31 -24.93
N GLN A 150 19.12 -32.63 -24.91
CA GLN A 150 18.02 -33.23 -24.17
C GLN A 150 18.13 -33.02 -22.66
N LEU A 151 19.35 -33.08 -22.10
CA LEU A 151 19.60 -32.80 -20.69
C LEU A 151 19.26 -31.34 -20.36
N LYS A 152 19.78 -30.39 -21.17
CA LYS A 152 19.51 -28.96 -21.00
C LYS A 152 18.03 -28.60 -21.11
N ASP A 153 17.30 -29.22 -22.03
CA ASP A 153 15.86 -28.99 -22.17
C ASP A 153 15.09 -29.48 -20.94
N THR A 154 15.48 -30.64 -20.40
CA THR A 154 14.90 -31.21 -19.19
C THR A 154 15.18 -30.33 -17.97
N GLU A 155 16.42 -29.85 -17.80
CA GLU A 155 16.80 -28.90 -16.75
C GLU A 155 16.02 -27.58 -16.84
N LYS A 156 15.88 -27.03 -18.05
CA LYS A 156 15.11 -25.81 -18.29
C LYS A 156 13.64 -25.98 -17.93
N GLN A 157 13.04 -27.12 -18.28
CA GLN A 157 11.67 -27.46 -17.86
C GLN A 157 11.56 -27.52 -16.34
N HIS A 158 12.52 -28.13 -15.66
CA HIS A 158 12.54 -28.22 -14.21
C HIS A 158 12.66 -26.86 -13.52
N ILE A 159 13.52 -25.97 -14.04
CA ILE A 159 13.66 -24.59 -13.56
C ILE A 159 12.34 -23.85 -13.70
N ASN A 160 11.70 -23.91 -14.88
CA ASN A 160 10.42 -23.24 -15.12
C ASN A 160 9.32 -23.74 -14.18
N MET A 161 9.22 -25.06 -13.98
CA MET A 161 8.27 -25.62 -13.01
C MET A 161 8.52 -25.12 -11.59
N HIS A 162 9.78 -24.96 -11.17
CA HIS A 162 10.10 -24.40 -9.86
C HIS A 162 9.68 -22.94 -9.74
N LEU A 163 9.98 -22.14 -10.76
CA LEU A 163 9.60 -20.74 -10.81
C LEU A 163 8.10 -20.55 -10.71
N ASP A 164 7.32 -21.37 -11.42
CA ASP A 164 5.86 -21.29 -11.40
C ASP A 164 5.29 -21.56 -10.01
N VAL A 165 5.88 -22.47 -9.25
CA VAL A 165 5.44 -22.73 -7.87
C VAL A 165 5.84 -21.58 -6.94
N TYR A 166 7.04 -21.02 -7.07
CA TYR A 166 7.46 -19.87 -6.27
C TYR A 166 6.63 -18.62 -6.59
N LYS A 167 6.32 -18.37 -7.86
CA LYS A 167 5.41 -17.29 -8.29
C LYS A 167 4.06 -17.42 -7.59
N LYS A 168 3.41 -18.59 -7.70
CA LYS A 168 2.15 -18.86 -6.99
C LYS A 168 2.24 -18.64 -5.49
N PHE A 169 3.33 -19.08 -4.86
CA PHE A 169 3.55 -18.87 -3.43
C PHE A 169 3.62 -17.38 -3.07
N TYR A 170 4.39 -16.60 -3.81
CA TYR A 170 4.54 -15.17 -3.54
C TYR A 170 3.27 -14.39 -3.90
N ASP A 171 2.54 -14.79 -4.94
CA ASP A 171 1.23 -14.24 -5.30
C ASP A 171 0.19 -14.47 -4.19
N GLU A 172 0.13 -15.68 -3.62
CA GLU A 172 -0.74 -15.99 -2.48
C GLU A 172 -0.37 -15.13 -1.25
N GLN A 173 0.92 -14.93 -1.00
CA GLN A 173 1.41 -14.05 0.08
C GLN A 173 1.05 -12.58 -0.16
N LEU A 174 1.13 -12.12 -1.41
CA LEU A 174 0.73 -10.78 -1.81
C LEU A 174 -0.77 -10.59 -1.64
N GLU A 175 -1.60 -11.52 -2.12
CA GLU A 175 -3.06 -11.48 -1.98
C GLU A 175 -3.48 -11.40 -0.51
N ILE A 176 -2.87 -12.25 0.34
CA ILE A 176 -3.03 -12.22 1.79
C ILE A 176 -2.73 -10.80 2.29
N LYS A 177 -1.54 -10.25 2.03
CA LYS A 177 -1.14 -8.93 2.51
C LYS A 177 -2.05 -7.80 2.03
N LEU A 178 -2.44 -7.79 0.75
CA LEU A 178 -3.35 -6.79 0.18
C LEU A 178 -4.72 -6.83 0.84
N ARG A 179 -5.25 -8.04 1.06
CA ARG A 179 -6.55 -8.24 1.74
C ARG A 179 -6.57 -7.68 3.18
N TYR A 180 -5.44 -7.64 3.88
CA TYR A 180 -5.35 -7.03 5.21
C TYR A 180 -5.26 -5.50 5.18
N ARG A 181 -4.83 -4.90 4.06
CA ARG A 181 -4.61 -3.46 3.98
C ARG A 181 -5.90 -2.69 3.72
N GLN A 182 -6.79 -3.22 2.89
CA GLN A 182 -8.06 -2.57 2.59
C GLN A 182 -8.89 -2.25 3.86
N PRO A 183 -9.10 -3.17 4.82
CA PRO A 183 -9.86 -2.85 6.03
C PRO A 183 -9.16 -1.84 6.96
N LEU A 184 -7.82 -1.74 6.93
CA LEU A 184 -7.08 -0.69 7.65
C LEU A 184 -7.27 0.68 7.02
N HIS A 185 -7.31 0.75 5.68
CA HIS A 185 -7.61 1.97 4.96
C HIS A 185 -9.03 2.44 5.21
N GLU A 186 -10.02 1.56 5.03
CA GLU A 186 -11.43 1.85 5.34
C GLU A 186 -11.59 2.35 6.79
N CYS A 187 -10.89 1.70 7.73
CA CYS A 187 -10.87 2.17 9.11
C CYS A 187 -10.25 3.56 9.27
N SER A 188 -9.21 3.89 8.50
CA SER A 188 -8.58 5.21 8.54
C SER A 188 -9.52 6.29 8.01
N VAL A 189 -10.23 6.01 6.92
CA VAL A 189 -11.27 6.89 6.34
C VAL A 189 -12.37 7.16 7.37
N LEU A 190 -12.90 6.12 8.01
CA LEU A 190 -13.93 6.26 9.05
C LEU A 190 -13.45 7.11 10.25
N VAL A 191 -12.16 7.07 10.59
CA VAL A 191 -11.60 7.92 11.65
C VAL A 191 -11.56 9.37 11.22
N VAL A 192 -11.16 9.65 9.98
CA VAL A 192 -11.15 11.01 9.41
C VAL A 192 -12.57 11.57 9.37
N GLU A 193 -13.54 10.83 8.83
CA GLU A 193 -14.95 11.22 8.76
C GLU A 193 -15.54 11.49 10.15
N ARG A 194 -15.23 10.65 11.14
CA ARG A 194 -15.68 10.87 12.51
C ARG A 194 -15.07 12.13 13.12
N HIS A 195 -13.78 12.36 12.89
CA HIS A 195 -13.12 13.60 13.31
C HIS A 195 -13.73 14.82 12.63
N HIS A 196 -14.12 14.71 11.37
CA HIS A 196 -14.78 15.76 10.61
C HIS A 196 -16.12 16.14 11.23
N VAL A 197 -16.98 15.16 11.48
CA VAL A 197 -18.29 15.39 12.15
C VAL A 197 -18.10 16.00 13.55
N ASP A 198 -17.16 15.47 14.34
CA ASP A 198 -16.88 15.98 15.69
C ASP A 198 -16.37 17.44 15.65
N LYS A 199 -15.54 17.80 14.67
CA LYS A 199 -15.03 19.17 14.50
C LYS A 199 -16.11 20.12 13.98
N GLN A 200 -16.94 19.70 13.02
CA GLN A 200 -18.09 20.48 12.56
C GLN A 200 -19.03 20.82 13.73
N HIS A 201 -19.36 19.84 14.58
CA HIS A 201 -20.18 20.06 15.77
C HIS A 201 -19.54 21.02 16.77
N ARG A 202 -18.21 20.98 16.92
CA ARG A 202 -17.48 21.92 17.79
C ARG A 202 -17.50 23.34 17.23
N ILE A 203 -17.38 23.51 15.91
CA ILE A 203 -17.51 24.81 15.24
C ILE A 203 -18.92 25.37 15.47
N ASP A 204 -19.96 24.55 15.29
CA ASP A 204 -21.35 24.97 15.51
C ASP A 204 -21.59 25.40 16.97
N LYS A 205 -21.10 24.62 17.94
CA LYS A 205 -21.17 24.99 19.37
C LYS A 205 -20.40 26.27 19.69
N LEU A 206 -19.24 26.49 19.07
CA LEU A 206 -18.45 27.69 19.27
C LEU A 206 -19.19 28.91 18.72
N HIS A 207 -19.77 28.80 17.52
CA HIS A 207 -20.62 29.82 16.91
C HIS A 207 -21.80 30.18 17.82
N ASP A 208 -22.53 29.19 18.33
CA ASP A 208 -23.68 29.45 19.21
C ASP A 208 -23.27 30.16 20.50
N LYS A 209 -22.13 29.76 21.08
CA LYS A 209 -21.56 30.42 22.26
C LYS A 209 -21.15 31.87 21.96
N GLN A 210 -20.45 32.12 20.87
CA GLN A 210 -20.02 33.46 20.47
C GLN A 210 -21.22 34.35 20.15
N LYS A 211 -22.21 33.83 19.43
CA LYS A 211 -23.47 34.51 19.15
C LYS A 211 -24.21 34.91 20.43
N ALA A 212 -24.31 34.00 21.41
CA ALA A 212 -24.94 34.30 22.70
C ALA A 212 -24.19 35.40 23.49
N GLN A 213 -22.85 35.32 23.55
CA GLN A 213 -22.01 36.33 24.21
C GLN A 213 -22.16 37.70 23.55
N MET A 214 -22.13 37.73 22.22
CA MET A 214 -22.29 38.93 21.41
C MET A 214 -23.67 39.59 21.63
N LEU A 215 -24.76 38.83 21.56
CA LEU A 215 -26.11 39.34 21.82
C LEU A 215 -26.25 39.91 23.24
N SER A 216 -25.60 39.28 24.23
CA SER A 216 -25.56 39.77 25.61
C SER A 216 -24.82 41.11 25.74
N LEU A 217 -23.66 41.26 25.09
CA LEU A 217 -22.91 42.51 25.04
C LEU A 217 -23.70 43.62 24.35
N MET A 218 -24.33 43.31 23.21
CA MET A 218 -25.16 44.27 22.48
C MET A 218 -26.38 44.72 23.29
N HIS A 219 -27.01 43.82 24.05
CA HIS A 219 -28.12 44.16 24.95
C HIS A 219 -27.66 45.08 26.09
N SER A 220 -26.48 44.83 26.65
CA SER A 220 -25.89 45.67 27.69
C SER A 220 -25.57 47.09 27.17
N LYS A 221 -24.98 47.18 25.97
CA LYS A 221 -24.71 48.45 25.26
C LYS A 221 -26.01 49.21 24.95
N ARG A 222 -27.07 48.49 24.53
CA ARG A 222 -28.41 49.05 24.33
C ARG A 222 -28.97 49.66 25.61
N LYS A 223 -28.95 48.92 26.73
CA LYS A 223 -29.44 49.42 28.03
C LYS A 223 -28.69 50.68 28.47
N TYR A 224 -27.37 50.69 28.32
CA TYR A 224 -26.56 51.86 28.66
C TYR A 224 -26.92 53.08 27.80
N LYS A 225 -27.00 52.91 26.47
CA LYS A 225 -27.28 54.02 25.56
C LYS A 225 -28.68 54.60 25.72
N VAL A 226 -29.67 53.75 26.04
CA VAL A 226 -31.03 54.21 26.34
C VAL A 226 -31.07 55.06 27.62
N LYS A 227 -30.31 54.70 28.66
CA LYS A 227 -30.17 55.52 29.87
C LYS A 227 -29.50 56.86 29.57
N GLU A 228 -28.44 56.85 28.76
CA GLU A 228 -27.74 58.07 28.34
C GLU A 228 -28.67 59.03 27.56
N LEU A 229 -29.48 58.50 26.64
CA LEU A 229 -30.47 59.30 25.90
C LEU A 229 -31.52 59.91 26.84
N GLN A 230 -31.97 59.18 27.86
CA GLN A 230 -32.92 59.69 28.87
C GLN A 230 -32.34 60.83 29.71
N GLN A 231 -31.03 60.83 29.95
CA GLN A 231 -30.35 61.91 30.68
C GLN A 231 -30.14 63.15 29.81
N LYS A 232 -29.87 62.96 28.51
CA LYS A 232 -29.55 64.06 27.57
C LYS A 232 -30.78 64.80 27.04
N HIS A 233 -31.88 64.11 26.76
CA HIS A 233 -33.08 64.71 26.16
C HIS A 233 -34.22 64.79 27.17
N LYS A 234 -34.57 66.02 27.58
CA LYS A 234 -35.71 66.28 28.49
C LYS A 234 -37.05 66.41 27.77
N ASP A 235 -37.05 66.80 26.50
CA ASP A 235 -38.25 66.82 25.67
C ASP A 235 -38.71 65.38 25.37
N ARG A 236 -39.96 65.08 25.73
CA ARG A 236 -40.59 63.77 25.57
C ARG A 236 -40.70 63.34 24.11
N HIS A 237 -41.00 64.27 23.19
CA HIS A 237 -41.17 63.95 21.78
C HIS A 237 -39.82 63.67 21.10
N GLU A 238 -38.83 64.52 21.37
CA GLU A 238 -37.47 64.35 20.85
C GLU A 238 -36.82 63.07 21.42
N LEU A 239 -36.99 62.79 22.71
CA LEU A 239 -36.52 61.54 23.33
C LEU A 239 -37.16 60.30 22.68
N ALA A 240 -38.45 60.35 22.37
CA ALA A 240 -39.15 59.26 21.71
C ALA A 240 -38.62 59.03 20.28
N ARG A 241 -38.36 60.11 19.52
CA ARG A 241 -37.74 60.04 18.19
C ARG A 241 -36.36 59.41 18.27
N MET A 242 -35.49 59.92 19.15
CA MET A 242 -34.12 59.43 19.33
C MET A 242 -34.08 57.96 19.77
N LYS A 243 -35.00 57.52 20.64
CA LYS A 243 -35.12 56.11 21.03
C LYS A 243 -35.50 55.21 19.86
N ARG A 244 -36.43 55.64 18.98
CA ARG A 244 -36.81 54.86 17.79
C ARG A 244 -35.67 54.75 16.78
N GLU A 245 -34.99 55.85 16.50
CA GLU A 245 -33.82 55.85 15.60
C GLU A 245 -32.70 54.96 16.13
N PHE A 246 -32.39 55.08 17.42
CA PHE A 246 -31.41 54.22 18.06
C PHE A 246 -31.82 52.74 18.01
N GLN A 247 -33.09 52.41 18.27
CA GLN A 247 -33.57 51.03 18.17
C GLN A 247 -33.47 50.48 16.74
N LYS A 248 -33.79 51.29 15.73
CA LYS A 248 -33.63 50.89 14.32
C LYS A 248 -32.17 50.61 13.98
N LYS A 249 -31.24 51.49 14.40
CA LYS A 249 -29.79 51.27 14.23
C LYS A 249 -29.31 50.03 14.97
N HIS A 250 -29.71 49.85 16.23
CA HIS A 250 -29.32 48.69 17.06
C HIS A 250 -29.76 47.37 16.44
N ILE A 251 -31.00 47.28 15.93
CA ILE A 251 -31.49 46.08 15.24
C ILE A 251 -30.68 45.82 13.97
N SER A 252 -30.47 46.85 13.13
CA SER A 252 -29.68 46.73 11.90
C SER A 252 -28.26 46.22 12.16
N SER A 253 -27.55 46.83 13.11
CA SER A 253 -26.20 46.40 13.49
C SER A 253 -26.18 45.00 14.10
N SER A 254 -27.23 44.60 14.82
CA SER A 254 -27.31 43.25 15.41
C SER A 254 -27.48 42.18 14.33
N VAL A 255 -28.28 42.46 13.31
CA VAL A 255 -28.48 41.56 12.16
C VAL A 255 -27.19 41.42 11.36
N GLN A 256 -26.59 42.54 10.95
CA GLN A 256 -25.33 42.55 10.18
C GLN A 256 -24.20 41.83 10.90
N LEU A 257 -24.09 42.01 12.22
CA LEU A 257 -23.06 41.34 13.01
C LEU A 257 -23.32 39.83 13.15
N CYS A 258 -24.59 39.40 13.24
CA CYS A 258 -24.94 37.98 13.21
C CYS A 258 -24.64 37.33 11.84
N GLU A 259 -24.90 38.05 10.75
CA GLU A 259 -24.57 37.60 9.39
C GLU A 259 -23.06 37.48 9.22
N TRP A 260 -22.31 38.52 9.60
CA TRP A 260 -20.85 38.50 9.55
C TRP A 260 -20.25 37.36 10.41
N LEU A 261 -20.76 37.11 11.61
CA LEU A 261 -20.30 35.99 12.45
C LEU A 261 -20.57 34.64 11.78
N LYS A 262 -21.72 34.48 11.12
CA LYS A 262 -22.06 33.25 10.38
C LYS A 262 -21.12 33.05 9.19
N ASP A 263 -20.92 34.09 8.39
CA ASP A 263 -20.12 34.01 7.17
C ASP A 263 -18.62 33.84 7.50
N GLU A 264 -18.09 34.65 8.40
CA GLU A 264 -16.66 34.67 8.71
C GLU A 264 -16.24 33.48 9.58
N VAL A 265 -17.06 33.07 10.56
CA VAL A 265 -16.68 32.01 11.50
C VAL A 265 -17.16 30.65 11.01
N VAL A 266 -18.42 30.50 10.63
CA VAL A 266 -18.97 29.17 10.31
C VAL A 266 -18.64 28.77 8.89
N VAL A 267 -18.96 29.61 7.91
CA VAL A 267 -18.78 29.26 6.49
C VAL A 267 -17.30 29.09 6.17
N THR A 268 -16.47 30.07 6.53
CA THR A 268 -15.03 29.99 6.28
C THR A 268 -14.37 28.84 7.04
N SER A 269 -14.64 28.66 8.33
CA SER A 269 -13.98 27.58 9.10
C SER A 269 -14.43 26.19 8.66
N LYS A 270 -15.71 26.01 8.32
CA LYS A 270 -16.20 24.74 7.76
C LYS A 270 -15.57 24.47 6.40
N LYS A 271 -15.45 25.49 5.54
CA LYS A 271 -14.79 25.34 4.24
C LYS A 271 -13.32 24.92 4.38
N ILE A 272 -12.56 25.58 5.27
CA ILE A 272 -11.16 25.22 5.54
C ILE A 272 -11.08 23.79 6.11
N LEU A 273 -11.97 23.43 7.03
CA LEU A 273 -12.04 22.09 7.58
C LEU A 273 -12.34 21.05 6.48
N ASP A 274 -13.29 21.31 5.59
CA ASP A 274 -13.67 20.43 4.49
C ASP A 274 -12.49 20.24 3.51
N GLU A 275 -11.78 21.32 3.18
CA GLU A 275 -10.58 21.29 2.33
C GLU A 275 -9.45 20.45 2.98
N ASN A 276 -9.18 20.68 4.27
CA ASN A 276 -8.16 19.92 5.00
C ASN A 276 -8.52 18.43 5.12
N MET A 277 -9.79 18.10 5.36
CA MET A 277 -10.26 16.72 5.43
C MET A 277 -10.17 16.03 4.07
N LYS A 278 -10.53 16.74 2.99
CA LYS A 278 -10.40 16.23 1.62
C LYS A 278 -8.94 15.95 1.26
N GLN A 279 -8.03 16.89 1.53
CA GLN A 279 -6.59 16.67 1.33
C GLN A 279 -6.09 15.45 2.09
N ARG A 280 -6.53 15.27 3.35
CA ARG A 280 -6.14 14.09 4.13
C ARG A 280 -6.66 12.78 3.53
N LEU A 281 -7.87 12.77 2.98
CA LEU A 281 -8.43 11.60 2.31
C LEU A 281 -7.66 11.27 1.02
N GLU A 282 -7.29 12.28 0.23
CA GLU A 282 -6.47 12.14 -0.96
C GLU A 282 -5.07 11.60 -0.61
N GLU A 283 -4.42 12.13 0.42
CA GLU A 283 -3.14 11.61 0.92
C GLU A 283 -3.24 10.14 1.38
N LEU A 284 -4.33 9.78 2.07
CA LEU A 284 -4.57 8.40 2.48
C LEU A 284 -4.73 7.47 1.27
N GLN A 285 -5.41 7.92 0.22
CA GLN A 285 -5.59 7.15 -1.00
C GLN A 285 -4.26 6.96 -1.75
N THR A 286 -3.47 8.03 -1.88
CA THR A 286 -2.13 7.97 -2.49
C THR A 286 -1.22 7.01 -1.72
N HIS A 287 -1.18 7.12 -0.39
CA HIS A 287 -0.37 6.23 0.44
C HIS A 287 -0.78 4.76 0.31
N VAL A 288 -2.08 4.46 0.13
CA VAL A 288 -2.53 3.09 -0.14
C VAL A 288 -1.99 2.61 -1.48
N SER A 289 -2.17 3.40 -2.54
CA SER A 289 -1.67 3.04 -3.88
C SER A 289 -0.15 2.81 -3.89
N GLU A 290 0.61 3.67 -3.20
CA GLU A 290 2.07 3.54 -3.06
C GLU A 290 2.46 2.29 -2.27
N GLU A 291 1.78 1.99 -1.15
CA GLU A 291 2.06 0.77 -0.39
C GLU A 291 1.68 -0.51 -1.16
N GLU A 292 0.58 -0.50 -1.90
CA GLU A 292 0.18 -1.62 -2.75
C GLU A 292 1.21 -1.88 -3.86
N GLN A 293 1.67 -0.82 -4.53
CA GLN A 293 2.71 -0.94 -5.54
C GLN A 293 4.02 -1.46 -4.92
N ARG A 294 4.42 -0.91 -3.77
CA ARG A 294 5.61 -1.38 -3.04
C ARG A 294 5.52 -2.86 -2.67
N LEU A 295 4.34 -3.34 -2.27
CA LEU A 295 4.13 -4.77 -1.97
C LEU A 295 4.25 -5.64 -3.22
N LYS A 296 3.73 -5.20 -4.36
CA LYS A 296 3.90 -5.87 -5.66
C LYS A 296 5.37 -5.92 -6.06
N ASP A 297 6.08 -4.80 -6.00
CA ASP A 297 7.50 -4.71 -6.34
C ASP A 297 8.35 -5.63 -5.45
N MET A 298 8.05 -5.68 -4.14
CA MET A 298 8.73 -6.60 -3.22
C MET A 298 8.48 -8.07 -3.57
N CYS A 299 7.26 -8.42 -4.00
CA CYS A 299 6.90 -9.76 -4.46
C CYS A 299 7.70 -10.15 -5.71
N GLU A 300 7.72 -9.25 -6.71
CA GLU A 300 8.47 -9.44 -7.95
C GLU A 300 9.98 -9.59 -7.72
N GLN A 301 10.56 -8.76 -6.85
CA GLN A 301 11.97 -8.87 -6.47
C GLN A 301 12.29 -10.21 -5.81
N GLN A 302 11.39 -10.75 -4.98
CA GLN A 302 11.58 -12.06 -4.37
C GLN A 302 11.52 -13.19 -5.41
N VAL A 303 10.62 -13.11 -6.39
CA VAL A 303 10.56 -14.06 -7.50
C VAL A 303 11.86 -14.03 -8.32
N LEU A 304 12.31 -12.83 -8.73
CA LEU A 304 13.55 -12.63 -9.49
C LEU A 304 14.78 -13.14 -8.73
N GLN A 305 14.83 -12.93 -7.42
CA GLN A 305 15.91 -13.43 -6.58
C GLN A 305 15.92 -14.97 -6.55
N LYS A 306 14.74 -15.60 -6.43
CA LYS A 306 14.63 -17.06 -6.49
C LYS A 306 15.00 -17.65 -7.84
N GLU A 307 14.70 -16.94 -8.92
CA GLU A 307 15.16 -17.31 -10.26
C GLU A 307 16.68 -17.33 -10.37
N LYS A 308 17.34 -16.29 -9.90
CA LYS A 308 18.82 -16.24 -9.87
C LYS A 308 19.41 -17.35 -9.01
N GLU A 309 18.82 -17.64 -7.85
CA GLU A 309 19.27 -18.72 -6.96
C GLU A 309 19.10 -20.11 -7.60
N LEU A 310 17.98 -20.35 -8.27
CA LEU A 310 17.74 -21.61 -8.99
C LEU A 310 18.73 -21.78 -10.14
N LEU A 311 18.89 -20.77 -11.00
CA LEU A 311 19.84 -20.81 -12.11
C LEU A 311 21.28 -21.10 -11.63
N LYS A 312 21.72 -20.45 -10.55
CA LYS A 312 23.04 -20.72 -9.96
C LYS A 312 23.16 -22.14 -9.44
N ALA A 313 22.15 -22.66 -8.74
CA ALA A 313 22.17 -24.02 -8.19
C ALA A 313 22.20 -25.09 -9.28
N PHE A 314 21.46 -24.91 -10.37
CA PHE A 314 21.49 -25.81 -11.52
C PHE A 314 22.82 -25.76 -12.28
N ASN A 315 23.37 -24.56 -12.51
CA ASN A 315 24.68 -24.43 -13.16
C ASN A 315 25.80 -25.05 -12.32
N ALA A 316 25.74 -24.93 -10.98
CA ALA A 316 26.73 -25.55 -10.09
C ALA A 316 26.68 -27.09 -10.14
N LEU A 317 25.49 -27.67 -10.31
CA LEU A 317 25.33 -29.12 -10.51
C LEU A 317 25.92 -29.57 -11.84
N ALA A 318 25.66 -28.85 -12.93
CA ALA A 318 26.21 -29.16 -14.25
C ALA A 318 27.76 -29.13 -14.27
N VAL A 319 28.37 -28.12 -13.63
CA VAL A 319 29.84 -28.02 -13.53
C VAL A 319 30.44 -29.13 -12.67
N ALA A 320 29.80 -29.48 -11.55
CA ALA A 320 30.26 -30.58 -10.70
C ALA A 320 30.14 -31.94 -11.40
N GLU A 321 29.15 -32.12 -12.27
CA GLU A 321 28.96 -33.34 -13.06
C GLU A 321 29.91 -33.44 -14.25
N GLU A 322 30.21 -32.33 -14.96
CA GLU A 322 31.27 -32.31 -15.98
C GLU A 322 32.62 -32.72 -15.38
N ALA A 323 32.98 -32.19 -14.22
CA ALA A 323 34.20 -32.56 -13.50
C ALA A 323 34.21 -34.04 -13.05
N ALA A 324 33.06 -34.61 -12.66
CA ALA A 324 32.95 -36.02 -12.26
C ALA A 324 33.06 -36.99 -13.46
N VAL A 325 32.54 -36.60 -14.63
CA VAL A 325 32.69 -37.38 -15.88
C VAL A 325 34.14 -37.36 -16.37
N GLU A 326 34.84 -36.22 -16.25
CA GLU A 326 36.27 -36.12 -16.56
C GLU A 326 37.14 -36.93 -15.59
N ALA A 327 36.83 -36.93 -14.28
CA ALA A 327 37.56 -37.73 -13.29
C ALA A 327 37.33 -39.25 -13.47
N GLY A 328 36.09 -39.68 -13.71
CA GLY A 328 35.77 -41.11 -13.92
C GLY A 328 36.28 -41.68 -15.24
N SER A 329 36.64 -40.85 -16.21
CA SER A 329 37.31 -41.29 -17.44
C SER A 329 38.84 -41.35 -17.31
N ALA A 330 39.41 -40.82 -16.23
CA ALA A 330 40.83 -40.97 -15.89
C ALA A 330 41.12 -42.26 -15.10
N GLU A 331 40.18 -42.77 -14.31
CA GLU A 331 40.34 -44.03 -13.55
C GLU A 331 40.22 -45.31 -14.40
N ASP A 332 39.62 -45.24 -15.60
CA ASP A 332 39.51 -46.36 -16.55
C ASP A 332 40.78 -46.50 -17.45
N LEU A 333 41.86 -45.76 -17.17
CA LEU A 333 43.10 -45.71 -17.96
C LEU A 333 44.34 -46.31 -17.27
N ASP A 334 44.22 -46.89 -16.08
CA ASP A 334 45.30 -47.65 -15.41
C ASP A 334 45.10 -49.18 -15.49
#